data_AF-A0A8T3PY64-F1
#
_entry.id   AF-A0A8T3PY64-F1
#
_cell.length_a   1.000
_cell.length_b   1.000
_cell.length_c   1.000
_cell.angle_alpha   90.00
_cell.angle_beta   90.00
_cell.angle_gamma   90.00
#
_symmetry.space_group_name_H-M   'P 1'
#
loop_
_entity.id
_entity.type
_entity.pdbx_description
1 polymer ?
#
loop_
_entity_poly.entity_id
_entity_poly.type
_entity_poly.pdbx_seq_one_letter_code
_entity_poly.pdbx_strand_id
1 'polypeptide(L)'
;MPPTDVDGRLGLMAWLLELRVVAVADEVETEVVRGGLIRSHAGVNVPAERLSVPGLTEQDRADAGHAVELGAHYMAQSFVRRAADVAELRRLLGPAGPPIVAKIETRPAIDAFDAICDVADAVMVARGDLGVELPYEEVPILQKQLVRRALDRGIPTIVATQMLESMIASPRPTRAEASDVANAIFDGSDAIMLSGETAIGAYPILAAEAAARIIGLCETRGTAHLAAGAAPRADTDADALAYAASALAAADRDVVAIACYTRTGRTARIIAALRPRVPILAYSPEPAVRRGCQLAGGIRGGAGGLHRSARVGPQPPRGAQSACQAGVAAGFQRSPVWPPPNAPHSRASSPTVVPDPRPSASRTRAFSGSSVPEKMAPASHQRELPPAKPYPGRTRPEGQRVVRTTGTPSAMRRAAASSIHGA
;
A
#
# COMPACT_ATOMS: atom_id res chain seq x y z
N MET A 1 2.70 14.84 -28.75
CA MET A 1 2.00 13.73 -29.43
C MET A 1 2.63 13.52 -30.80
N PRO A 2 2.71 12.28 -31.29
CA PRO A 2 3.13 12.04 -32.67
C PRO A 2 2.11 12.65 -33.66
N PRO A 3 2.54 13.10 -34.85
CA PRO A 3 1.67 13.71 -35.88
C PRO A 3 0.55 12.80 -36.39
N THR A 4 0.62 11.49 -36.08
CA THR A 4 -0.30 10.44 -36.54
C THR A 4 -1.54 10.27 -35.64
N ASP A 5 -1.73 11.12 -34.63
CA ASP A 5 -2.76 10.91 -33.58
C ASP A 5 -4.10 11.61 -33.85
N VAL A 6 -4.44 11.83 -35.12
CA VAL A 6 -5.78 12.30 -35.54
C VAL A 6 -6.82 11.28 -35.06
N ASP A 7 -7.95 11.77 -34.54
CA ASP A 7 -8.99 11.02 -33.82
C ASP A 7 -8.62 10.50 -32.41
N GLY A 8 -7.43 10.80 -31.90
CA GLY A 8 -7.06 10.57 -30.51
C GLY A 8 -8.00 11.25 -29.51
N ARG A 9 -8.15 10.67 -28.32
CA ARG A 9 -8.91 11.27 -27.20
C ARG A 9 -7.97 11.91 -26.20
N LEU A 10 -8.35 13.09 -25.74
CA LEU A 10 -7.71 13.81 -24.63
C LEU A 10 -8.71 13.99 -23.50
N GLY A 11 -8.30 13.62 -22.29
CA GLY A 11 -9.05 13.90 -21.08
C GLY A 11 -8.57 15.20 -20.44
N LEU A 12 -9.48 15.98 -19.88
CA LEU A 12 -9.13 17.03 -18.91
C LEU A 12 -9.84 16.77 -17.60
N MET A 13 -9.15 17.08 -16.50
CA MET A 13 -9.70 16.94 -15.15
C MET A 13 -10.24 15.53 -14.89
N ALA A 14 -9.41 14.51 -15.14
CA ALA A 14 -9.79 13.10 -14.97
C ALA A 14 -11.04 12.72 -15.80
N TRP A 15 -11.00 13.02 -17.10
CA TRP A 15 -12.08 12.75 -18.07
C TRP A 15 -13.43 13.43 -17.81
N LEU A 16 -13.52 14.39 -16.89
CA LEU A 16 -14.71 15.24 -16.75
C LEU A 16 -15.00 16.00 -18.05
N LEU A 17 -13.95 16.39 -18.78
CA LEU A 17 -14.06 16.86 -20.15
C LEU A 17 -13.29 15.92 -21.08
N GLU A 18 -13.83 15.78 -22.29
CA GLU A 18 -13.30 14.89 -23.31
C GLU A 18 -13.18 15.67 -24.62
N LEU A 19 -11.99 15.64 -25.20
CA LEU A 19 -11.68 16.28 -26.47
C LEU A 19 -11.25 15.22 -27.49
N ARG A 20 -11.60 15.44 -28.76
CA ARG A 20 -11.13 14.65 -29.91
C ARG A 20 -10.09 15.45 -30.66
N VAL A 21 -8.92 14.86 -30.92
CA VAL A 21 -7.88 15.49 -31.74
C VAL A 21 -8.33 15.52 -33.21
N VAL A 22 -8.36 16.72 -33.79
CA VAL A 22 -8.73 16.97 -35.19
C VAL A 22 -7.49 17.16 -36.04
N ALA A 23 -6.48 17.87 -35.54
CA ALA A 23 -5.22 18.09 -36.23
C ALA A 23 -4.07 18.28 -35.23
N VAL A 24 -2.86 17.89 -35.63
CA VAL A 24 -1.62 18.05 -34.85
C VAL A 24 -0.59 18.79 -35.69
N ALA A 25 -0.17 19.97 -35.22
CA ALA A 25 0.94 20.75 -35.75
C ALA A 25 1.78 21.30 -34.57
N ASP A 26 2.15 22.58 -34.59
CA ASP A 26 2.72 23.26 -33.41
C ASP A 26 1.68 23.41 -32.28
N GLU A 27 0.39 23.40 -32.64
CA GLU A 27 -0.76 23.36 -31.74
C GLU A 27 -1.57 22.08 -32.01
N VAL A 28 -2.36 21.66 -31.02
CA VAL A 28 -3.30 20.54 -31.17
C VAL A 28 -4.71 21.11 -31.30
N GLU A 29 -5.31 20.98 -32.47
CA GLU A 29 -6.71 21.36 -32.70
C GLU A 29 -7.62 20.23 -32.23
N THR A 30 -8.64 20.57 -31.43
CA THR A 30 -9.53 19.58 -30.83
C THR A 30 -11.00 19.98 -30.94
N GLU A 31 -11.87 18.98 -31.06
CA GLU A 31 -13.31 19.13 -30.90
C GLU A 31 -13.74 18.69 -29.50
N VAL A 32 -14.64 19.45 -28.87
CA VAL A 32 -15.21 19.08 -27.56
C VAL A 32 -16.25 17.98 -27.74
N VAL A 33 -15.96 16.80 -27.21
CA VAL A 33 -16.89 15.66 -27.16
C VAL A 33 -17.78 15.77 -25.93
N ARG A 34 -17.17 16.13 -24.78
CA ARG A 34 -17.86 16.38 -23.51
C ARG A 34 -17.31 17.67 -22.90
N GLY A 35 -18.18 18.67 -22.79
CA GLY A 35 -17.83 19.97 -22.22
C GLY A 35 -17.97 20.03 -20.70
N GLY A 36 -17.36 21.05 -20.11
CA GLY A 36 -17.38 21.29 -18.67
C GLY A 36 -16.61 22.56 -18.31
N LEU A 37 -16.50 22.86 -17.01
CA LEU A 37 -15.68 23.96 -16.53
C LEU A 37 -14.21 23.53 -16.45
N ILE A 38 -13.31 24.30 -17.07
CA ILE A 38 -11.86 24.10 -16.98
C ILE A 38 -11.30 25.15 -16.01
N ARG A 39 -10.39 24.72 -15.13
CA ARG A 39 -9.60 25.60 -14.27
C ARG A 39 -8.18 25.78 -14.82
N SER A 40 -7.51 26.85 -14.44
CA SER A 40 -6.10 27.06 -14.76
C SER A 40 -5.24 25.90 -14.25
N HIS A 41 -4.22 25.54 -15.03
CA HIS A 41 -3.31 24.41 -14.74
C HIS A 41 -4.02 23.06 -14.59
N ALA A 42 -5.17 22.89 -15.26
CA ALA A 42 -5.83 21.61 -15.34
C ALA A 42 -4.91 20.55 -15.97
N GLY A 43 -4.76 19.41 -15.30
CA GLY A 43 -4.07 18.25 -15.87
C GLY A 43 -4.71 17.80 -17.17
N VAL A 44 -3.85 17.50 -18.15
CA VAL A 44 -4.22 16.91 -19.44
C VAL A 44 -3.86 15.43 -19.39
N ASN A 45 -4.84 14.59 -19.68
CA ASN A 45 -4.67 13.15 -19.70
C ASN A 45 -4.50 12.68 -21.15
N VAL A 46 -3.33 12.09 -21.39
CA VAL A 46 -2.92 11.47 -22.64
C VAL A 46 -2.46 10.06 -22.28
N PRO A 47 -2.93 9.02 -22.97
CA PRO A 47 -2.45 7.65 -22.73
C PRO A 47 -0.92 7.59 -22.72
N ALA A 48 -0.34 6.95 -21.71
CA ALA A 48 1.10 7.01 -21.45
C ALA A 48 1.95 6.46 -22.61
N GLU A 49 1.40 5.50 -23.36
CA GLU A 49 2.01 4.94 -24.58
C GLU A 49 2.27 5.99 -25.66
N ARG A 50 1.54 7.11 -25.63
CA ARG A 50 1.64 8.20 -26.61
C ARG A 50 2.54 9.34 -26.15
N LEU A 51 3.06 9.27 -24.93
CA LEU A 51 3.93 10.28 -24.34
C LEU A 51 5.40 9.97 -24.65
N SER A 52 6.06 10.91 -25.33
CA SER A 52 7.51 10.87 -25.62
C SER A 52 8.35 11.49 -24.50
N VAL A 53 7.83 11.56 -23.27
CA VAL A 53 8.51 12.14 -22.11
C VAL A 53 9.52 11.11 -21.55
N PRO A 54 10.74 11.51 -21.15
CA PRO A 54 11.69 10.60 -20.50
C PRO A 54 11.14 10.08 -19.17
N GLY A 55 11.70 8.97 -18.67
CA GLY A 55 11.31 8.40 -17.36
C GLY A 55 11.72 9.26 -16.16
N LEU A 56 12.67 10.18 -16.35
CA LEU A 56 13.04 11.24 -15.42
C LEU A 56 13.25 12.54 -16.21
N THR A 57 12.56 13.59 -15.79
CA THR A 57 12.78 14.96 -16.26
C THR A 57 14.03 15.55 -15.62
N GLU A 58 14.50 16.70 -16.11
CA GLU A 58 15.63 17.42 -15.50
C GLU A 58 15.31 17.86 -14.07
N GLN A 59 14.05 18.23 -13.82
CA GLN A 59 13.56 18.58 -12.48
C GLN A 59 13.58 17.36 -11.56
N ASP A 60 13.09 16.19 -12.01
CA ASP A 60 13.13 14.97 -11.20
C ASP A 60 14.57 14.62 -10.77
N ARG A 61 15.57 14.90 -11.63
CA ARG A 61 16.98 14.67 -11.29
C ARG A 61 17.48 15.62 -10.20
N ALA A 62 17.12 16.89 -10.29
CA ALA A 62 17.46 17.89 -9.28
C ALA A 62 16.79 17.58 -7.94
N ASP A 63 15.49 17.29 -7.97
CA ASP A 63 14.69 16.99 -6.78
C ASP A 63 15.13 15.68 -6.11
N ALA A 64 15.53 14.67 -6.90
CA ALA A 64 16.09 13.43 -6.36
C ALA A 64 17.38 13.66 -5.57
N GLY A 65 18.29 14.51 -6.08
CA GLY A 65 19.51 14.88 -5.37
C GLY A 65 19.18 15.60 -4.05
N HIS A 66 18.28 16.58 -4.10
CA HIS A 66 17.89 17.34 -2.92
C HIS A 66 17.20 16.47 -1.85
N ALA A 67 16.31 15.57 -2.25
CA ALA A 67 15.65 14.66 -1.32
C ALA A 67 16.63 13.70 -0.62
N VAL A 68 17.70 13.27 -1.30
CA VAL A 68 18.77 12.49 -0.67
C VAL A 68 19.50 13.31 0.40
N GLU A 69 19.80 14.58 0.11
CA GLU A 69 20.42 15.49 1.08
C GLU A 69 19.53 15.72 2.32
N LEU A 70 18.22 15.81 2.13
CA LEU A 70 17.23 15.90 3.21
C LEU A 70 17.06 14.60 4.02
N GLY A 71 17.69 13.51 3.59
CA GLY A 71 17.63 12.22 4.27
C GLY A 71 16.32 11.47 4.03
N ALA A 72 15.72 11.61 2.84
CA ALA A 72 14.53 10.86 2.46
C ALA A 72 14.74 9.35 2.65
N HIS A 73 13.74 8.68 3.22
CA HIS A 73 13.82 7.23 3.50
C HIS A 73 13.39 6.36 2.32
N TYR A 74 12.63 6.92 1.40
CA TYR A 74 12.17 6.30 0.17
C TYR A 74 12.13 7.35 -0.93
N MET A 75 12.29 6.91 -2.17
CA MET A 75 12.04 7.71 -3.36
C MET A 75 10.91 7.09 -4.15
N ALA A 76 9.80 7.80 -4.35
CA ALA A 76 8.70 7.31 -5.18
C ALA A 76 8.80 7.90 -6.59
N GLN A 77 8.85 7.03 -7.61
CA GLN A 77 8.91 7.44 -9.01
C GLN A 77 7.53 7.36 -9.65
N SER A 78 7.02 8.49 -10.12
CA SER A 78 5.76 8.59 -10.87
C SER A 78 5.92 8.12 -12.31
N PHE A 79 4.81 7.69 -12.93
CA PHE A 79 4.72 7.33 -14.35
C PHE A 79 5.79 6.32 -14.82
N VAL A 80 6.16 5.37 -13.96
CA VAL A 80 7.03 4.26 -14.35
C VAL A 80 6.35 3.48 -15.48
N ARG A 81 7.08 3.17 -16.56
CA ARG A 81 6.56 2.38 -17.69
C ARG A 81 7.31 1.07 -17.87
N ARG A 82 8.54 1.00 -17.39
CA ARG A 82 9.45 -0.14 -17.57
C ARG A 82 10.52 -0.19 -16.49
N ALA A 83 11.12 -1.37 -16.30
CA ALA A 83 12.21 -1.58 -15.36
C ALA A 83 13.40 -0.61 -15.57
N ALA A 84 13.67 -0.23 -16.84
CA ALA A 84 14.74 0.70 -17.16
C ALA A 84 14.57 2.09 -16.53
N ASP A 85 13.32 2.53 -16.30
CA ASP A 85 13.04 3.85 -15.70
C ASP A 85 13.44 3.85 -14.21
N VAL A 86 13.14 2.75 -13.50
CA VAL A 86 13.54 2.53 -12.09
C VAL A 86 15.05 2.35 -11.98
N ALA A 87 15.66 1.61 -12.91
CA ALA A 87 17.11 1.43 -12.96
C ALA A 87 17.85 2.74 -13.25
N GLU A 88 17.25 3.64 -14.03
CA GLU A 88 17.78 4.99 -14.24
C GLU A 88 17.81 5.80 -12.94
N LEU A 89 16.70 5.84 -12.21
CA LEU A 89 16.64 6.50 -10.90
C LEU A 89 17.61 5.88 -9.91
N ARG A 90 17.73 4.54 -9.89
CA ARG A 90 18.72 3.84 -9.05
C ARG A 90 20.14 4.31 -9.30
N ARG A 91 20.53 4.43 -10.58
CA ARG A 91 21.88 4.90 -10.94
C ARG A 91 22.11 6.34 -10.48
N LEU A 92 21.09 7.20 -10.54
CA LEU A 92 21.16 8.56 -10.06
C LEU A 92 21.33 8.63 -8.53
N LEU A 93 20.56 7.83 -7.79
CA LEU A 93 20.62 7.79 -6.31
C LEU A 93 21.87 7.10 -5.77
N GLY A 94 22.48 6.22 -6.56
CA GLY A 94 23.67 5.44 -6.18
C GLY A 94 23.35 4.27 -5.24
N PRO A 95 24.37 3.46 -4.88
CA PRO A 95 24.20 2.23 -4.10
C PRO A 95 23.78 2.46 -2.64
N ALA A 96 24.07 3.64 -2.10
CA ALA A 96 23.65 4.06 -0.76
C ALA A 96 22.36 4.90 -0.76
N GLY A 97 21.75 5.08 -1.94
CA GLY A 97 20.51 5.84 -2.09
C GLY A 97 19.32 5.17 -1.40
N PRO A 98 18.24 5.94 -1.17
CA PRO A 98 17.05 5.39 -0.54
C PRO A 98 16.39 4.32 -1.42
N PRO A 99 15.66 3.37 -0.80
CA PRO A 99 14.81 2.44 -1.51
C PRO A 99 13.83 3.12 -2.47
N ILE A 100 13.59 2.52 -3.63
CA ILE A 100 12.72 3.09 -4.66
C ILE A 100 11.33 2.43 -4.63
N VAL A 101 10.29 3.25 -4.58
CA VAL A 101 8.89 2.87 -4.75
C VAL A 101 8.48 3.17 -6.19
N ALA A 102 8.20 2.15 -7.00
CA ALA A 102 7.68 2.36 -8.35
C ALA A 102 6.16 2.60 -8.30
N LYS A 103 5.69 3.75 -8.80
CA LYS A 103 4.24 4.02 -8.88
C LYS A 103 3.68 3.40 -10.16
N ILE A 104 2.73 2.50 -9.98
CA ILE A 104 2.04 1.76 -11.03
C ILE A 104 0.78 2.53 -11.39
N GLU A 105 0.88 3.30 -12.47
CA GLU A 105 -0.08 4.35 -12.85
C GLU A 105 -0.52 4.24 -14.31
N THR A 106 0.16 3.41 -15.10
CA THR A 106 0.01 3.36 -16.55
C THR A 106 -0.18 1.93 -17.04
N ARG A 107 -0.81 1.75 -18.21
CA ARG A 107 -0.94 0.44 -18.84
C ARG A 107 0.43 -0.24 -19.09
N PRO A 108 1.45 0.46 -19.62
CA PRO A 108 2.79 -0.11 -19.73
C PRO A 108 3.37 -0.60 -18.40
N ALA A 109 3.11 0.11 -17.29
CA ALA A 109 3.56 -0.31 -15.97
C ALA A 109 2.96 -1.65 -15.54
N ILE A 110 1.69 -1.87 -15.84
CA ILE A 110 0.97 -3.12 -15.54
C ILE A 110 1.54 -4.27 -16.38
N ASP A 111 1.74 -4.02 -17.67
CA ASP A 111 2.26 -5.01 -18.61
C ASP A 111 3.71 -5.41 -18.26
N ALA A 112 4.53 -4.44 -17.85
CA ALA A 112 5.92 -4.64 -17.42
C ALA A 112 6.08 -4.89 -15.91
N PHE A 113 4.99 -5.10 -15.16
CA PHE A 113 4.99 -5.06 -13.69
C PHE A 113 6.01 -6.00 -13.05
N ASP A 114 6.12 -7.23 -13.56
CA ASP A 114 7.06 -8.22 -13.01
C ASP A 114 8.52 -7.75 -13.15
N ALA A 115 8.89 -7.23 -14.32
CA ALA A 115 10.23 -6.70 -14.54
C ALA A 115 10.50 -5.43 -13.71
N ILE A 116 9.47 -4.62 -13.45
CA ILE A 116 9.56 -3.47 -12.54
C ILE A 116 9.81 -3.94 -11.09
N CYS A 117 9.09 -4.97 -10.63
CA CYS A 117 9.29 -5.57 -9.31
C CYS A 117 10.72 -6.12 -9.12
N ASP A 118 11.38 -6.59 -10.17
CA ASP A 118 12.74 -7.12 -10.09
C ASP A 118 13.80 -6.04 -9.76
N VAL A 119 13.49 -4.77 -10.00
CA VAL A 119 14.43 -3.64 -9.79
C VAL A 119 13.97 -2.60 -8.77
N ALA A 120 12.68 -2.62 -8.40
CA ALA A 120 12.09 -1.75 -7.38
C ALA A 120 12.22 -2.36 -5.97
N ASP A 121 12.25 -1.51 -4.94
CA ASP A 121 12.25 -1.98 -3.55
C ASP A 121 10.84 -2.15 -2.98
N ALA A 122 9.87 -1.45 -3.56
CA ALA A 122 8.45 -1.48 -3.26
C ALA A 122 7.65 -0.97 -4.48
N VAL A 123 6.35 -1.21 -4.48
CA VAL A 123 5.45 -0.71 -5.52
C VAL A 123 4.27 0.04 -4.90
N MET A 124 3.71 1.00 -5.63
CA MET A 124 2.52 1.73 -5.24
C MET A 124 1.46 1.59 -6.34
N VAL A 125 0.31 1.00 -6.02
CA VAL A 125 -0.86 0.98 -6.90
C VAL A 125 -1.57 2.32 -6.76
N ALA A 126 -1.35 3.23 -7.72
CA ALA A 126 -1.87 4.59 -7.69
C ALA A 126 -3.16 4.67 -8.52
N ARG A 127 -4.28 4.51 -7.81
CA ARG A 127 -5.60 4.23 -8.38
C ARG A 127 -6.23 5.42 -9.09
N GLY A 128 -5.92 6.63 -8.66
CA GLY A 128 -6.38 7.87 -9.27
C GLY A 128 -5.91 7.98 -10.72
N ASP A 129 -4.60 7.84 -10.95
CA ASP A 129 -4.03 7.85 -12.30
C ASP A 129 -4.45 6.60 -13.09
N LEU A 130 -4.48 5.41 -12.47
CA LEU A 130 -4.96 4.20 -13.15
C LEU A 130 -6.43 4.31 -13.60
N GLY A 131 -7.31 4.91 -12.80
CA GLY A 131 -8.72 5.11 -13.15
C GLY A 131 -8.94 6.18 -14.21
N VAL A 132 -7.89 6.92 -14.54
CA VAL A 132 -7.84 7.83 -15.67
C VAL A 132 -7.21 7.15 -16.89
N GLU A 133 -6.18 6.33 -16.71
CA GLU A 133 -5.55 5.60 -17.82
C GLU A 133 -6.43 4.44 -18.35
N LEU A 134 -7.20 3.79 -17.46
CA LEU A 134 -7.96 2.58 -17.73
C LEU A 134 -9.45 2.76 -17.40
N PRO A 135 -10.33 1.90 -17.93
CA PRO A 135 -11.72 1.83 -17.46
C PRO A 135 -11.74 1.66 -15.94
N TYR A 136 -12.48 2.50 -15.23
CA TYR A 136 -12.48 2.53 -13.76
C TYR A 136 -12.96 1.20 -13.16
N GLU A 137 -13.77 0.44 -13.89
CA GLU A 137 -14.25 -0.88 -13.53
C GLU A 137 -13.17 -1.98 -13.58
N GLU A 138 -12.06 -1.77 -14.31
CA GLU A 138 -10.92 -2.70 -14.33
C GLU A 138 -10.01 -2.54 -13.10
N VAL A 139 -9.91 -1.32 -12.57
CA VAL A 139 -8.96 -0.95 -11.51
C VAL A 139 -9.06 -1.84 -10.26
N PRO A 140 -10.26 -2.20 -9.73
CA PRO A 140 -10.36 -3.07 -8.57
C PRO A 140 -9.77 -4.47 -8.79
N ILE A 141 -9.91 -5.03 -10.00
CA ILE A 141 -9.36 -6.35 -10.34
C ILE A 141 -7.83 -6.24 -10.45
N LEU A 142 -7.34 -5.21 -11.13
CA LEU A 142 -5.91 -4.98 -11.31
C LEU A 142 -5.21 -4.75 -9.97
N GLN A 143 -5.77 -3.98 -9.05
CA GLN A 143 -5.24 -3.81 -7.70
C GLN A 143 -4.97 -5.18 -7.04
N LYS A 144 -5.98 -6.06 -7.02
CA LYS A 144 -5.87 -7.40 -6.41
C LYS A 144 -4.74 -8.20 -7.03
N GLN A 145 -4.65 -8.20 -8.37
CA GLN A 145 -3.62 -8.92 -9.10
C GLN A 145 -2.21 -8.36 -8.82
N LEU A 146 -2.05 -7.04 -8.84
CA LEU A 146 -0.77 -6.37 -8.61
C LEU A 146 -0.28 -6.57 -7.17
N VAL A 147 -1.16 -6.41 -6.18
CA VAL A 147 -0.86 -6.67 -4.77
C VAL A 147 -0.44 -8.12 -4.58
N ARG A 148 -1.18 -9.09 -5.16
CA ARG A 148 -0.81 -10.51 -5.06
C ARG A 148 0.55 -10.81 -5.70
N ARG A 149 0.79 -10.32 -6.92
CA ARG A 149 2.05 -10.53 -7.65
C ARG A 149 3.26 -9.94 -6.94
N ALA A 150 3.10 -8.80 -6.28
CA ALA A 150 4.15 -8.18 -5.46
C ALA A 150 4.38 -8.95 -4.15
N LEU A 151 3.31 -9.37 -3.47
CA LEU A 151 3.40 -10.19 -2.26
C LEU A 151 4.15 -11.51 -2.53
N ASP A 152 3.84 -12.20 -3.62
CA ASP A 152 4.52 -13.44 -4.04
C ASP A 152 6.02 -13.27 -4.31
N ARG A 153 6.45 -12.03 -4.60
CA ARG A 153 7.86 -11.65 -4.78
C ARG A 153 8.49 -11.09 -3.50
N GLY A 154 7.73 -10.92 -2.43
CA GLY A 154 8.16 -10.27 -1.21
C GLY A 154 8.47 -8.77 -1.38
N ILE A 155 7.83 -8.13 -2.36
CA ILE A 155 7.95 -6.70 -2.62
C ILE A 155 6.81 -5.98 -1.88
N PRO A 156 7.12 -5.05 -0.96
CA PRO A 156 6.11 -4.28 -0.24
C PRO A 156 5.21 -3.49 -1.18
N THR A 157 3.91 -3.50 -0.91
CA THR A 157 2.91 -2.82 -1.74
C THR A 157 2.14 -1.74 -0.98
N ILE A 158 2.06 -0.56 -1.58
CA ILE A 158 1.22 0.56 -1.12
C ILE A 158 -0.02 0.64 -2.02
N VAL A 159 -1.21 0.71 -1.43
CA VAL A 159 -2.43 1.08 -2.17
C VAL A 159 -2.73 2.55 -1.90
N ALA A 160 -2.82 3.36 -2.96
CA ALA A 160 -2.80 4.81 -2.85
C ALA A 160 -3.97 5.49 -3.56
N THR A 161 -4.19 6.76 -3.18
CA THR A 161 -5.18 7.72 -3.69
C THR A 161 -6.62 7.33 -3.42
N GLN A 162 -7.48 8.33 -3.14
CA GLN A 162 -8.92 8.14 -2.94
C GLN A 162 -9.29 7.06 -1.91
N MET A 163 -8.47 6.88 -0.86
CA MET A 163 -8.75 5.89 0.18
C MET A 163 -9.91 6.38 1.06
N LEU A 164 -9.84 7.63 1.51
CA LEU A 164 -10.84 8.28 2.37
C LEU A 164 -11.14 9.70 1.86
N GLU A 165 -11.19 9.90 0.54
CA GLU A 165 -11.24 11.20 -0.15
C GLU A 165 -12.26 12.19 0.43
N SER A 166 -13.47 11.72 0.77
CA SER A 166 -14.52 12.55 1.36
C SER A 166 -14.08 13.23 2.65
N MET A 167 -13.09 12.68 3.35
CA MET A 167 -12.55 13.23 4.58
C MET A 167 -11.69 14.49 4.38
N ILE A 168 -11.43 14.89 3.13
CA ILE A 168 -10.93 16.23 2.81
C ILE A 168 -11.91 17.29 3.34
N ALA A 169 -13.21 17.06 3.21
CA ALA A 169 -14.26 18.01 3.59
C ALA A 169 -15.24 17.48 4.66
N SER A 170 -15.12 16.21 5.07
CA SER A 170 -16.00 15.55 6.04
C SER A 170 -15.22 14.99 7.23
N PRO A 171 -15.71 15.10 8.48
CA PRO A 171 -15.04 14.50 9.64
C PRO A 171 -15.18 12.97 9.71
N ARG A 172 -15.95 12.35 8.80
CA ARG A 172 -16.15 10.90 8.74
C ARG A 172 -16.12 10.39 7.30
N PRO A 173 -15.56 9.20 7.06
CA PRO A 173 -15.58 8.60 5.74
C PRO A 173 -16.97 8.03 5.43
N THR A 174 -17.21 7.82 4.15
CA THR A 174 -18.37 7.07 3.67
C THR A 174 -18.21 5.58 3.95
N ARG A 175 -19.31 4.82 3.85
CA ARG A 175 -19.26 3.35 3.96
C ARG A 175 -18.48 2.71 2.80
N ALA A 176 -18.53 3.32 1.62
CA ALA A 176 -17.79 2.85 0.45
C ALA A 176 -16.28 2.98 0.68
N GLU A 177 -15.81 4.13 1.13
CA GLU A 177 -14.39 4.36 1.46
C GLU A 177 -13.89 3.44 2.59
N ALA A 178 -14.71 3.26 3.64
CA ALA A 178 -14.36 2.32 4.69
C ALA A 178 -14.23 0.88 4.16
N SER A 179 -15.10 0.47 3.24
CA SER A 179 -15.02 -0.83 2.57
C SER A 179 -13.82 -0.93 1.62
N ASP A 180 -13.45 0.17 0.97
CA ASP A 180 -12.31 0.23 0.05
C ASP A 180 -10.98 0.06 0.80
N VAL A 181 -10.79 0.80 1.90
CA VAL A 181 -9.66 0.61 2.82
C VAL A 181 -9.60 -0.83 3.32
N ALA A 182 -10.73 -1.39 3.78
CA ALA A 182 -10.76 -2.76 4.28
C ALA A 182 -10.37 -3.78 3.20
N ASN A 183 -10.85 -3.61 1.96
CA ASN A 183 -10.49 -4.49 0.86
C ASN A 183 -9.01 -4.42 0.49
N ALA A 184 -8.38 -3.23 0.52
CA ALA A 184 -6.94 -3.12 0.29
C ALA A 184 -6.14 -3.93 1.33
N ILE A 185 -6.56 -3.92 2.60
CA ILE A 185 -5.95 -4.73 3.66
C ILE A 185 -6.21 -6.23 3.45
N PHE A 186 -7.43 -6.62 3.09
CA PHE A 186 -7.76 -8.02 2.80
C PHE A 186 -7.02 -8.55 1.58
N ASP A 187 -6.74 -7.71 0.58
CA ASP A 187 -5.92 -8.05 -0.58
C ASP A 187 -4.45 -8.34 -0.20
N GLY A 188 -4.03 -7.90 0.99
CA GLY A 188 -2.69 -8.11 1.51
C GLY A 188 -1.73 -6.99 1.15
N SER A 189 -2.19 -5.75 1.01
CA SER A 189 -1.28 -4.59 0.92
C SER A 189 -0.47 -4.43 2.20
N ASP A 190 0.74 -3.89 2.11
CA ASP A 190 1.57 -3.59 3.27
C ASP A 190 1.27 -2.23 3.87
N ALA A 191 0.84 -1.30 3.04
CA ALA A 191 0.42 0.02 3.45
C ALA A 191 -0.76 0.53 2.61
N ILE A 192 -1.49 1.47 3.19
CA ILE A 192 -2.37 2.37 2.45
C ILE A 192 -1.84 3.80 2.56
N MET A 193 -2.13 4.64 1.56
CA MET A 193 -1.67 6.02 1.52
C MET A 193 -2.84 7.00 1.52
N LEU A 194 -2.84 7.93 2.47
CA LEU A 194 -3.66 9.14 2.44
C LEU A 194 -2.92 10.23 1.67
N SER A 195 -3.62 10.90 0.76
CA SER A 195 -3.08 11.91 -0.14
C SER A 195 -3.64 13.30 0.24
N GLY A 196 -4.66 13.76 -0.48
CA GLY A 196 -5.31 15.04 -0.21
C GLY A 196 -5.94 15.09 1.19
N GLU A 197 -6.38 13.95 1.72
CA GLU A 197 -7.02 13.83 3.03
C GLU A 197 -6.14 14.42 4.15
N THR A 198 -4.82 14.21 4.06
CA THR A 198 -3.85 14.69 5.06
C THR A 198 -3.07 15.91 4.61
N ALA A 199 -2.83 16.08 3.30
CA ALA A 199 -2.01 17.18 2.78
C ALA A 199 -2.75 18.53 2.79
N ILE A 200 -4.03 18.53 2.42
CA ILE A 200 -4.84 19.75 2.26
C ILE A 200 -6.21 19.67 2.94
N GLY A 201 -6.57 18.51 3.48
CA GLY A 201 -7.88 18.25 4.07
C GLY A 201 -8.16 19.05 5.34
N ALA A 202 -9.45 19.28 5.63
CA ALA A 202 -9.90 19.93 6.86
C ALA A 202 -9.78 19.02 8.10
N TYR A 203 -9.66 17.71 7.90
CA TYR A 203 -9.66 16.71 8.98
C TYR A 203 -8.48 15.70 8.90
N PRO A 204 -7.22 16.16 8.77
CA PRO A 204 -6.08 15.29 8.47
C PRO A 204 -5.83 14.25 9.58
N ILE A 205 -5.93 14.65 10.85
CA ILE A 205 -5.77 13.75 11.99
C ILE A 205 -6.89 12.70 12.02
N LEU A 206 -8.15 13.11 11.82
CA LEU A 206 -9.28 12.19 11.83
C LEU A 206 -9.22 11.20 10.67
N ALA A 207 -8.70 11.60 9.51
CA ALA A 207 -8.49 10.71 8.37
C ALA A 207 -7.46 9.62 8.70
N ALA A 208 -6.32 10.01 9.28
CA ALA A 208 -5.30 9.06 9.73
C ALA A 208 -5.83 8.09 10.81
N GLU A 209 -6.58 8.60 11.79
CA GLU A 209 -7.20 7.76 12.81
C GLU A 209 -8.28 6.83 12.24
N ALA A 210 -9.07 7.28 11.26
CA ALA A 210 -10.09 6.47 10.61
C ALA A 210 -9.45 5.30 9.86
N ALA A 211 -8.41 5.57 9.08
CA ALA A 211 -7.58 4.55 8.43
C ALA A 211 -7.05 3.53 9.47
N ALA A 212 -6.41 4.00 10.53
CA ALA A 212 -5.87 3.15 11.59
C ALA A 212 -6.94 2.29 12.28
N ARG A 213 -8.12 2.84 12.55
CA ARG A 213 -9.25 2.08 13.14
C ARG A 213 -9.75 0.99 12.21
N ILE A 214 -9.87 1.26 10.91
CA ILE A 214 -10.32 0.27 9.92
C ILE A 214 -9.28 -0.87 9.81
N ILE A 215 -7.99 -0.52 9.68
CA ILE A 215 -6.88 -1.49 9.63
C ILE A 215 -6.90 -2.39 10.86
N GLY A 216 -6.92 -1.79 12.06
CA GLY A 216 -6.93 -2.56 13.32
C GLY A 216 -8.16 -3.46 13.46
N LEU A 217 -9.32 -3.06 12.94
CA LEU A 217 -10.51 -3.92 12.94
C LEU A 217 -10.34 -5.12 11.98
N CYS A 218 -9.75 -4.90 10.80
CA CYS A 218 -9.47 -5.96 9.83
C CYS A 218 -8.48 -6.98 10.40
N GLU A 219 -7.40 -6.52 11.04
CA GLU A 219 -6.35 -7.37 11.62
C GLU A 219 -6.79 -8.14 12.88
N THR A 220 -7.85 -7.68 13.57
CA THR A 220 -8.33 -8.33 14.81
C THR A 220 -9.60 -9.15 14.61
N ARG A 221 -10.56 -8.64 13.84
CA ARG A 221 -11.90 -9.25 13.64
C ARG A 221 -12.14 -9.74 12.22
N GLY A 222 -11.33 -9.30 11.25
CA GLY A 222 -11.41 -9.70 9.85
C GLY A 222 -10.36 -10.72 9.41
N THR A 223 -9.67 -11.37 10.35
CA THR A 223 -8.50 -12.23 10.07
C THR A 223 -8.76 -13.38 9.09
N ALA A 224 -10.01 -13.86 9.00
CA ALA A 224 -10.43 -14.88 8.04
C ALA A 224 -10.42 -14.41 6.57
N HIS A 225 -10.40 -13.10 6.34
CA HIS A 225 -10.42 -12.48 5.02
C HIS A 225 -9.04 -11.96 4.59
N LEU A 226 -8.05 -11.96 5.47
CA LEU A 226 -6.69 -11.55 5.12
C LEU A 226 -6.12 -12.51 4.07
N ALA A 227 -5.51 -11.94 3.03
CA ALA A 227 -4.78 -12.70 2.05
C ALA A 227 -3.75 -13.62 2.71
N ALA A 228 -3.65 -14.84 2.21
CA ALA A 228 -2.57 -15.74 2.59
C ALA A 228 -1.22 -15.12 2.22
N GLY A 229 -0.18 -15.44 2.99
CA GLY A 229 1.19 -15.05 2.64
C GLY A 229 1.64 -15.58 1.28
N ALA A 230 2.82 -15.14 0.86
CA ALA A 230 3.53 -15.69 -0.27
C ALA A 230 3.76 -17.20 -0.08
N ALA A 231 3.84 -17.93 -1.18
CA ALA A 231 4.31 -19.31 -1.13
C ALA A 231 5.74 -19.34 -0.57
N PRO A 232 6.05 -20.24 0.38
CA PRO A 232 7.41 -20.40 0.87
C PRO A 232 8.39 -20.71 -0.25
N ARG A 233 9.58 -20.11 -0.16
CA ARG A 233 10.71 -20.36 -1.07
C ARG A 233 11.88 -20.91 -0.27
N ALA A 234 12.75 -21.65 -0.94
CA ALA A 234 13.98 -22.18 -0.36
C ALA A 234 15.17 -21.97 -1.32
N ASP A 235 15.11 -20.89 -2.11
CA ASP A 235 16.13 -20.57 -3.11
C ASP A 235 17.44 -20.09 -2.46
N THR A 236 17.35 -19.51 -1.26
CA THR A 236 18.49 -19.06 -0.44
C THR A 236 18.32 -19.48 1.02
N ASP A 237 19.42 -19.51 1.78
CA ASP A 237 19.40 -19.77 3.24
C ASP A 237 18.44 -18.83 3.99
N ALA A 238 18.39 -17.56 3.56
CA ALA A 238 17.49 -16.58 4.15
C ALA A 238 16.01 -16.92 3.90
N ASP A 239 15.69 -17.49 2.75
CA ASP A 239 14.32 -17.92 2.42
C ASP A 239 13.92 -19.15 3.26
N ALA A 240 14.82 -20.14 3.34
CA ALA A 240 14.60 -21.35 4.14
C ALA A 240 14.44 -21.04 5.65
N LEU A 241 15.29 -20.15 6.20
CA LEU A 241 15.20 -19.73 7.60
C LEU A 241 13.94 -18.91 7.89
N ALA A 242 13.55 -18.01 6.98
CA ALA A 242 12.32 -17.23 7.10
C ALA A 242 11.07 -18.13 7.10
N TYR A 243 11.07 -19.15 6.24
CA TYR A 243 10.00 -20.15 6.22
C TYR A 243 9.96 -20.94 7.52
N ALA A 244 11.08 -21.48 7.98
CA ALA A 244 11.15 -22.24 9.23
C ALA A 244 10.66 -21.40 10.43
N ALA A 245 11.09 -20.14 10.54
CA ALA A 245 10.64 -19.22 11.58
C ALA A 245 9.13 -19.00 11.54
N SER A 246 8.58 -18.76 10.35
CA SER A 246 7.15 -18.49 10.16
C SER A 246 6.31 -19.74 10.44
N ALA A 247 6.78 -20.91 10.04
CA ALA A 247 6.13 -22.19 10.30
C ALA A 247 6.10 -22.53 11.80
N LEU A 248 7.22 -22.33 12.50
CA LEU A 248 7.29 -22.50 13.96
C LEU A 248 6.34 -21.54 14.68
N ALA A 249 6.32 -20.26 14.29
CA ALA A 249 5.42 -19.27 14.87
C ALA A 249 3.94 -19.57 14.62
N ALA A 250 3.61 -20.26 13.52
CA ALA A 250 2.25 -20.70 13.22
C ALA A 250 1.85 -21.96 14.00
N ALA A 251 2.80 -22.87 14.24
CA ALA A 251 2.55 -24.15 14.92
C ALA A 251 2.54 -24.02 16.45
N ASP A 252 3.40 -23.17 17.02
CA ASP A 252 3.54 -22.97 18.45
C ASP A 252 2.86 -21.67 18.91
N ARG A 253 1.82 -21.80 19.73
CA ARG A 253 1.05 -20.67 20.26
C ARG A 253 1.81 -19.87 21.33
N ASP A 254 2.90 -20.40 21.88
CA ASP A 254 3.73 -19.70 22.84
C ASP A 254 4.74 -18.76 22.16
N VAL A 255 4.90 -18.86 20.83
CA VAL A 255 5.67 -17.89 20.06
C VAL A 255 4.88 -16.59 19.93
N VAL A 256 5.42 -15.51 20.50
CA VAL A 256 4.78 -14.19 20.54
C VAL A 256 5.36 -13.19 19.54
N ALA A 257 6.51 -13.50 18.92
CA ALA A 257 7.18 -12.65 17.95
C ALA A 257 8.23 -13.46 17.16
N ILE A 258 8.56 -12.99 15.96
CA ILE A 258 9.74 -13.44 15.20
C ILE A 258 10.79 -12.33 15.26
N ALA A 259 11.99 -12.63 15.79
CA ALA A 259 13.11 -11.70 15.78
C ALA A 259 14.09 -12.06 14.67
N CYS A 260 14.49 -11.08 13.86
CA CYS A 260 15.47 -11.27 12.79
C CYS A 260 16.52 -10.15 12.76
N TYR A 261 17.75 -10.51 12.42
CA TYR A 261 18.80 -9.55 12.09
C TYR A 261 18.85 -9.36 10.57
N THR A 262 19.01 -8.11 10.12
CA THR A 262 19.06 -7.78 8.69
C THR A 262 20.00 -6.61 8.40
N ARG A 263 20.80 -6.72 7.34
CA ARG A 263 21.71 -5.64 6.87
C ARG A 263 21.12 -4.82 5.73
N THR A 264 20.19 -5.37 4.98
CA THR A 264 19.59 -4.74 3.79
C THR A 264 18.07 -4.68 3.85
N GLY A 265 17.47 -5.17 4.94
CA GLY A 265 16.02 -5.32 5.09
C GLY A 265 15.46 -6.58 4.43
N ARG A 266 16.21 -7.26 3.54
CA ARG A 266 15.73 -8.44 2.78
C ARG A 266 15.12 -9.53 3.67
N THR A 267 15.83 -10.00 4.70
CA THR A 267 15.33 -11.06 5.59
C THR A 267 13.99 -10.69 6.24
N ALA A 268 13.86 -9.45 6.71
CA ALA A 268 12.65 -8.99 7.36
C ALA A 268 11.48 -8.90 6.36
N ARG A 269 11.74 -8.47 5.12
CA ARG A 269 10.75 -8.45 4.03
C ARG A 269 10.28 -9.86 3.63
N ILE A 270 11.19 -10.84 3.55
CA ILE A 270 10.81 -12.24 3.26
C ILE A 270 9.88 -12.77 4.35
N ILE A 271 10.23 -12.56 5.62
CA ILE A 271 9.37 -12.97 6.75
C ILE A 271 8.02 -12.26 6.67
N ALA A 272 7.99 -10.95 6.39
CA ALA A 272 6.74 -10.19 6.26
C ALA A 272 5.86 -10.70 5.12
N ALA A 273 6.45 -11.09 3.99
CA ALA A 273 5.74 -11.65 2.84
C ALA A 273 5.02 -12.97 3.17
N LEU A 274 5.54 -13.76 4.12
CA LEU A 274 4.89 -14.99 4.60
C LEU A 274 3.67 -14.71 5.51
N ARG A 275 3.40 -13.43 5.85
CA ARG A 275 2.28 -12.98 6.68
C ARG A 275 2.15 -13.75 8.01
N PRO A 276 3.22 -13.85 8.82
CA PRO A 276 3.11 -14.45 10.16
C PRO A 276 2.11 -13.67 11.00
N ARG A 277 1.35 -14.38 11.85
CA ARG A 277 0.34 -13.78 12.74
C ARG A 277 0.95 -13.10 13.98
N VAL A 278 2.26 -13.18 14.13
CA VAL A 278 3.02 -12.58 15.22
C VAL A 278 3.85 -11.41 14.69
N PRO A 279 4.11 -10.38 15.51
CA PRO A 279 4.95 -9.26 15.10
C PRO A 279 6.36 -9.69 14.73
N ILE A 280 6.96 -8.97 13.77
CA ILE A 280 8.35 -9.18 13.33
C ILE A 280 9.22 -8.08 13.95
N LEU A 281 10.22 -8.47 14.73
CA LEU A 281 11.20 -7.56 15.32
C LEU A 281 12.46 -7.56 14.45
N ALA A 282 12.60 -6.53 13.62
CA ALA A 282 13.74 -6.38 12.72
C ALA A 282 14.86 -5.57 13.39
N TYR A 283 16.03 -6.19 13.53
CA TYR A 283 17.25 -5.60 14.06
C TYR A 283 18.25 -5.32 12.95
N SER A 284 18.78 -4.10 12.91
CA SER A 284 19.85 -3.71 11.99
C SER A 284 20.78 -2.72 12.68
N PRO A 285 22.10 -2.75 12.43
CA PRO A 285 22.99 -1.69 12.91
C PRO A 285 22.64 -0.36 12.24
N GLU A 286 22.19 -0.40 10.99
CA GLU A 286 21.90 0.79 10.18
C GLU A 286 20.51 1.36 10.47
N PRO A 287 20.39 2.60 10.98
CA PRO A 287 19.10 3.25 11.19
C PRO A 287 18.26 3.38 9.92
N ALA A 288 18.89 3.63 8.77
CA ALA A 288 18.24 3.73 7.48
C ALA A 288 17.53 2.42 7.10
N VAL A 289 18.18 1.28 7.32
CA VAL A 289 17.59 -0.04 7.06
C VAL A 289 16.41 -0.31 7.99
N ARG A 290 16.49 0.07 9.27
CA ARG A 290 15.36 -0.08 10.21
C ARG A 290 14.14 0.71 9.75
N ARG A 291 14.33 1.94 9.28
CA ARG A 291 13.24 2.78 8.73
C ARG A 291 12.72 2.24 7.40
N GLY A 292 13.62 1.78 6.53
CA GLY A 292 13.32 1.11 5.27
C GLY A 292 12.62 -0.25 5.40
N CYS A 293 12.53 -0.83 6.60
CA CYS A 293 11.72 -2.04 6.83
C CYS A 293 10.28 -1.72 7.23
N GLN A 294 9.98 -0.50 7.70
CA GLN A 294 8.67 -0.17 8.26
C GLN A 294 7.54 -0.11 7.23
N LEU A 295 7.88 -0.09 5.94
CA LEU A 295 6.87 -0.13 4.88
C LEU A 295 6.26 -1.52 4.73
N ALA A 296 7.01 -2.59 5.05
CA ALA A 296 6.49 -3.95 4.96
C ALA A 296 5.64 -4.27 6.19
N GLY A 297 4.46 -4.86 5.95
CA GLY A 297 3.45 -5.09 6.98
C GLY A 297 3.95 -6.00 8.11
N GLY A 298 3.53 -5.70 9.35
CA GLY A 298 3.84 -6.50 10.53
C GLY A 298 5.26 -6.32 11.11
N ILE A 299 6.13 -5.54 10.45
CA ILE A 299 7.48 -5.25 10.95
C ILE A 299 7.46 -4.11 11.97
N ARG A 300 8.13 -4.34 13.09
CA ARG A 300 8.47 -3.33 14.10
C ARG A 300 9.98 -3.18 14.19
N GLY A 301 10.44 -1.93 14.19
CA GLY A 301 11.86 -1.63 14.37
C GLY A 301 12.30 -1.90 15.81
N GLY A 302 13.24 -2.83 16.01
CA GLY A 302 13.89 -3.02 17.30
C GLY A 302 14.90 -1.91 17.56
N ALA A 303 14.65 -1.05 18.55
CA ALA A 303 15.64 -0.09 19.04
C ALA A 303 16.58 -0.80 20.03
N GLY A 304 17.72 -1.30 19.53
CA GLY A 304 18.76 -1.85 20.39
C GLY A 304 19.69 -2.78 19.61
N GLY A 305 21.00 -2.50 19.66
CA GLY A 305 21.97 -3.51 19.26
C GLY A 305 21.87 -4.68 20.24
N LEU A 306 21.85 -5.91 19.73
CA LEU A 306 22.04 -7.15 20.52
C LEU A 306 23.38 -7.14 21.32
N HIS A 307 24.22 -6.12 21.11
CA HIS A 307 25.55 -5.99 21.69
C HIS A 307 25.64 -5.30 23.06
N ARG A 308 24.57 -4.75 23.66
CA ARG A 308 24.72 -3.97 24.92
C ARG A 308 24.02 -4.48 26.18
N SER A 309 23.39 -5.66 26.17
CA SER A 309 22.88 -6.24 27.43
C SER A 309 23.00 -7.76 27.58
N ALA A 310 23.59 -8.48 26.63
CA ALA A 310 23.97 -9.87 26.87
C ALA A 310 25.43 -9.93 27.37
N ARG A 311 25.63 -9.87 28.70
CA ARG A 311 26.70 -10.69 29.27
C ARG A 311 26.27 -12.13 29.05
N VAL A 312 26.56 -12.65 27.85
CA VAL A 312 26.63 -14.08 27.64
C VAL A 312 27.69 -14.55 28.63
N GLY A 313 27.31 -15.46 29.53
CA GLY A 313 28.27 -16.24 30.32
C GLY A 313 29.33 -16.90 29.42
N PRO A 314 30.34 -17.55 29.99
CA PRO A 314 31.55 -17.93 29.26
C PRO A 314 31.18 -18.69 27.97
N GLN A 315 31.72 -18.18 26.85
CA GLN A 315 31.59 -18.61 25.45
C GLN A 315 30.61 -19.75 25.13
N PRO A 316 29.66 -19.55 24.20
CA PRO A 316 28.90 -20.67 23.66
C PRO A 316 29.85 -21.63 22.91
N PRO A 317 29.67 -22.96 23.04
CA PRO A 317 30.50 -23.95 22.34
C PRO A 317 30.46 -23.69 20.83
N ARG A 318 31.56 -23.98 20.13
CA ARG A 318 31.84 -23.57 18.73
C ARG A 318 30.72 -23.89 17.71
N GLY A 319 29.79 -24.79 18.01
CA GLY A 319 28.60 -25.07 17.19
C GLY A 319 27.47 -24.02 17.27
N ALA A 320 27.38 -23.23 18.35
CA ALA A 320 26.31 -22.24 18.55
C ALA A 320 26.63 -20.85 17.95
N GLN A 321 27.89 -20.59 17.59
CA GLN A 321 28.26 -19.39 16.83
C GLN A 321 27.69 -19.42 15.40
N SER A 322 27.55 -20.61 14.82
CA SER A 322 26.88 -20.79 13.52
C SER A 322 25.37 -20.56 13.62
N ALA A 323 24.74 -20.91 14.75
CA ALA A 323 23.30 -20.74 14.96
C ALA A 323 22.91 -19.28 15.26
N CYS A 324 23.74 -18.52 15.98
CA CYS A 324 23.53 -17.08 16.15
C CYS A 324 23.80 -16.25 14.89
N GLN A 325 24.58 -16.77 13.95
CA GLN A 325 24.71 -16.20 12.60
C GLN A 325 23.55 -16.62 11.67
N ALA A 326 22.85 -17.72 12.01
CA ALA A 326 21.66 -18.23 11.33
C ALA A 326 20.34 -17.75 11.98
N GLY A 327 20.18 -16.43 12.13
CA GLY A 327 18.94 -15.73 11.77
C GLY A 327 17.61 -15.95 12.51
N VAL A 328 17.45 -16.82 13.51
CA VAL A 328 16.17 -16.95 14.26
C VAL A 328 16.42 -17.29 15.72
N ALA A 329 16.14 -16.35 16.64
CA ALA A 329 16.04 -16.65 18.05
C ALA A 329 14.56 -16.88 18.41
N ALA A 330 14.13 -18.13 18.49
CA ALA A 330 12.88 -18.50 19.14
C ALA A 330 13.15 -18.65 20.64
N GLY A 331 12.88 -17.60 21.40
CA GLY A 331 13.09 -17.63 22.84
C GLY A 331 12.83 -16.30 23.52
N PHE A 332 11.56 -16.02 23.83
CA PHE A 332 11.22 -15.07 24.88
C PHE A 332 10.24 -15.74 25.83
N GLN A 333 10.74 -16.13 27.02
CA GLN A 333 9.87 -16.46 28.16
C GLN A 333 9.10 -15.21 28.60
N ARG A 334 7.86 -15.43 29.04
CA ARG A 334 6.88 -14.42 29.44
C ARG A 334 7.47 -13.33 30.37
N SER A 335 7.23 -12.07 30.02
CA SER A 335 7.13 -10.95 30.96
C SER A 335 6.12 -9.91 30.42
N PRO A 336 5.41 -9.15 31.28
CA PRO A 336 3.99 -8.88 31.08
C PRO A 336 3.68 -7.79 30.06
N VAL A 337 2.63 -8.07 29.28
CA VAL A 337 1.59 -7.16 28.77
C VAL A 337 2.04 -5.71 28.52
N TRP A 338 2.21 -5.37 27.24
CA TRP A 338 2.23 -3.99 26.76
C TRP A 338 0.78 -3.47 26.72
N PRO A 339 0.37 -2.47 27.52
CA PRO A 339 -0.98 -1.94 27.45
C PRO A 339 -1.14 -1.04 26.21
N PRO A 340 -2.36 -0.93 25.65
CA PRO A 340 -2.67 0.08 24.63
C PRO A 340 -2.54 1.51 25.21
N PRO A 341 -2.37 2.57 24.39
CA PRO A 341 -1.93 3.89 24.84
C PRO A 341 -2.93 4.69 25.69
N ASN A 342 -4.04 4.13 26.15
CA ASN A 342 -5.01 4.83 27.00
C ASN A 342 -5.64 3.85 28.00
N ALA A 343 -5.03 3.71 29.18
CA ALA A 343 -5.67 3.13 30.35
C ALA A 343 -5.29 3.97 31.58
N PRO A 344 -6.26 4.49 32.36
CA PRO A 344 -5.96 5.29 33.54
C PRO A 344 -5.37 4.43 34.66
N HIS A 345 -4.32 4.96 35.30
CA HIS A 345 -3.62 4.31 36.41
C HIS A 345 -4.48 4.24 37.67
N SER A 346 -4.62 3.04 38.25
CA SER A 346 -4.90 2.88 39.68
C SER A 346 -3.89 1.92 40.30
N ARG A 347 -3.27 2.37 41.40
CA ARG A 347 -2.30 1.63 42.20
C ARG A 347 -3.03 0.66 43.13
N ALA A 348 -2.53 -0.57 43.25
CA ALA A 348 -2.61 -1.33 44.50
C ALA A 348 -1.50 -2.39 44.55
N SER A 349 -0.93 -2.51 45.75
CA SER A 349 0.23 -3.28 46.20
C SER A 349 0.02 -4.80 46.25
N SER A 350 1.14 -5.53 46.13
CA SER A 350 1.34 -6.98 46.30
C SER A 350 0.88 -7.52 47.68
N PRO A 351 0.73 -8.86 47.90
CA PRO A 351 1.90 -9.73 48.01
C PRO A 351 1.79 -11.14 47.39
N THR A 352 2.98 -11.68 47.20
CA THR A 352 3.45 -13.02 46.82
C THR A 352 2.73 -14.16 47.54
N VAL A 353 2.28 -15.18 46.78
CA VAL A 353 2.04 -16.54 47.29
C VAL A 353 2.52 -17.55 46.24
N VAL A 354 3.49 -18.37 46.64
CA VAL A 354 3.92 -19.59 45.94
C VAL A 354 3.02 -20.74 46.40
N PRO A 355 2.63 -21.68 45.52
CA PRO A 355 2.63 -23.07 45.97
C PRO A 355 3.28 -24.08 45.01
N ASP A 356 3.83 -25.08 45.69
CA ASP A 356 4.54 -26.32 45.33
C ASP A 356 3.72 -27.30 44.45
N PRO A 357 4.34 -28.29 43.77
CA PRO A 357 3.72 -29.08 42.71
C PRO A 357 3.23 -30.48 43.11
N ARG A 358 2.39 -31.04 42.23
CA ARG A 358 1.96 -32.46 42.05
C ARG A 358 0.62 -32.86 42.72
N PRO A 359 0.02 -34.02 42.35
CA PRO A 359 -0.90 -34.14 41.21
C PRO A 359 -2.24 -34.79 41.64
N SER A 360 -3.34 -34.61 40.90
CA SER A 360 -4.49 -35.50 41.08
C SER A 360 -5.35 -35.67 39.84
N ALA A 361 -5.77 -36.91 39.69
CA ALA A 361 -6.47 -37.51 38.57
C ALA A 361 -7.96 -37.13 38.51
N SER A 362 -8.50 -37.28 37.31
CA SER A 362 -9.86 -37.72 36.96
C SER A 362 -11.05 -37.01 37.62
N ARG A 363 -11.95 -36.48 36.77
CA ARG A 363 -13.36 -36.90 36.78
C ARG A 363 -14.11 -36.36 35.57
N THR A 364 -14.55 -37.30 34.75
CA THR A 364 -15.65 -37.21 33.79
C THR A 364 -16.93 -36.74 34.49
N ARG A 365 -17.73 -35.89 33.84
CA ARG A 365 -19.19 -35.90 33.98
C ARG A 365 -19.84 -35.44 32.68
N ALA A 366 -20.59 -36.37 32.09
CA ALA A 366 -21.65 -36.10 31.14
C ALA A 366 -22.82 -35.43 31.86
N PHE A 367 -23.55 -34.56 31.16
CA PHE A 367 -24.93 -34.26 31.48
C PHE A 367 -25.77 -34.21 30.20
N SER A 368 -26.87 -34.94 30.28
CA SER A 368 -27.94 -35.17 29.32
C SER A 368 -29.06 -34.15 29.43
N GLY A 369 -29.87 -34.07 28.36
CA GLY A 369 -31.21 -33.48 28.33
C GLY A 369 -31.19 -31.99 27.97
N SER A 370 -32.10 -31.43 27.17
CA SER A 370 -33.27 -31.90 26.43
C SER A 370 -33.99 -30.62 26.02
N SER A 371 -34.40 -30.49 24.76
CA SER A 371 -35.64 -29.84 24.27
C SER A 371 -35.40 -29.06 22.98
N VAL A 372 -35.94 -29.62 21.90
CA VAL A 372 -36.18 -28.98 20.61
C VAL A 372 -37.64 -28.53 20.61
N PRO A 373 -37.97 -27.43 19.94
CA PRO A 373 -39.07 -27.51 18.99
C PRO A 373 -38.71 -27.01 17.59
N GLU A 374 -39.42 -27.61 16.64
CA GLU A 374 -39.30 -27.55 15.19
C GLU A 374 -39.55 -26.17 14.54
N LYS A 375 -38.83 -25.98 13.42
CA LYS A 375 -39.22 -25.44 12.10
C LYS A 375 -40.38 -24.44 11.99
N MET A 376 -40.05 -23.26 11.45
CA MET A 376 -40.89 -22.55 10.47
C MET A 376 -40.03 -22.11 9.27
N ALA A 377 -40.49 -22.44 8.07
CA ALA A 377 -39.91 -22.03 6.79
C ALA A 377 -40.24 -20.55 6.49
N PRO A 378 -39.38 -19.80 5.78
CA PRO A 378 -39.73 -18.46 5.32
C PRO A 378 -40.57 -18.52 4.03
N ALA A 379 -41.75 -17.90 4.10
CA ALA A 379 -42.65 -17.68 2.97
C ALA A 379 -42.03 -16.69 1.96
N SER A 380 -42.10 -17.07 0.69
CA SER A 380 -41.81 -16.23 -0.47
C SER A 380 -42.87 -15.15 -0.64
N HIS A 381 -42.49 -13.88 -0.48
CA HIS A 381 -43.26 -12.75 -0.99
C HIS A 381 -42.40 -11.94 -1.95
N GLN A 382 -42.59 -12.22 -3.25
CA GLN A 382 -42.28 -11.28 -4.32
C GLN A 382 -43.23 -10.08 -4.17
N ARG A 383 -42.67 -8.89 -3.92
CA ARG A 383 -43.38 -7.63 -4.15
C ARG A 383 -42.88 -7.06 -5.48
N GLU A 384 -43.78 -6.98 -6.45
CA GLU A 384 -43.56 -6.27 -7.71
C GLU A 384 -43.31 -4.78 -7.43
N LEU A 385 -42.24 -4.24 -8.03
CA LEU A 385 -41.95 -2.80 -8.03
C LEU A 385 -42.78 -2.13 -9.14
N PRO A 386 -43.41 -0.97 -8.88
CA PRO A 386 -44.13 -0.23 -9.91
C PRO A 386 -43.15 0.36 -10.95
N PRO A 387 -43.59 0.53 -12.22
CA PRO A 387 -42.71 0.97 -13.30
C PRO A 387 -42.19 2.40 -13.09
N ALA A 388 -40.92 2.62 -13.46
CA ALA A 388 -40.25 3.90 -13.40
C ALA A 388 -40.94 4.94 -14.32
N LYS A 389 -41.22 6.13 -13.78
CA LYS A 389 -41.72 7.28 -14.55
C LYS A 389 -40.59 7.82 -15.46
N PRO A 390 -40.86 8.15 -16.74
CA PRO A 390 -39.86 8.73 -17.63
C PRO A 390 -39.49 10.15 -17.17
N TYR A 391 -38.19 10.45 -17.16
CA TYR A 391 -37.66 11.81 -16.94
C TYR A 391 -38.06 12.72 -18.11
N PRO A 392 -38.51 13.97 -17.85
CA PRO A 392 -38.80 14.92 -18.91
C PRO A 392 -37.51 15.38 -19.59
N GLY A 393 -37.52 15.34 -20.92
CA GLY A 393 -36.37 15.64 -21.77
C GLY A 393 -35.82 17.06 -21.58
N ARG A 394 -34.50 17.17 -21.56
CA ARG A 394 -33.80 18.41 -21.86
C ARG A 394 -33.40 18.40 -23.34
N THR A 395 -33.84 19.42 -24.04
CA THR A 395 -33.46 19.79 -25.40
C THR A 395 -31.94 19.98 -25.50
N ARG A 396 -31.34 19.45 -26.57
CA ARG A 396 -29.95 19.77 -26.95
C ARG A 396 -29.87 21.25 -27.35
N PRO A 397 -28.92 22.04 -26.85
CA PRO A 397 -28.54 23.27 -27.52
C PRO A 397 -27.62 22.93 -28.70
N GLU A 398 -28.09 23.23 -29.91
CA GLU A 398 -27.24 23.34 -31.10
C GLU A 398 -26.30 24.53 -30.94
N GLY A 399 -25.01 24.32 -31.22
CA GLY A 399 -24.01 25.38 -31.23
C GLY A 399 -22.62 24.89 -30.83
N GLN A 400 -21.95 24.15 -31.71
CA GLN A 400 -20.50 23.97 -31.61
C GLN A 400 -19.83 25.32 -31.90
N ARG A 401 -19.19 25.92 -30.88
CA ARG A 401 -18.19 26.97 -31.09
C ARG A 401 -16.82 26.33 -31.02
N VAL A 402 -16.08 26.41 -32.13
CA VAL A 402 -14.63 26.15 -32.15
C VAL A 402 -13.97 27.22 -31.29
N VAL A 403 -13.40 26.83 -30.16
CA VAL A 403 -12.60 27.71 -29.32
C VAL A 403 -11.14 27.56 -29.77
N ARG A 404 -10.64 28.55 -30.52
CA ARG A 404 -9.20 28.68 -30.79
C ARG A 404 -8.55 29.43 -29.62
N THR A 405 -7.73 28.75 -28.83
CA THR A 405 -6.89 29.40 -27.83
C THR A 405 -5.50 29.65 -28.41
N THR A 406 -5.22 30.88 -28.83
CA THR A 406 -3.87 31.32 -29.23
C THR A 406 -3.05 31.66 -27.99
N GLY A 407 -2.10 30.81 -27.61
CA GLY A 407 -1.09 31.11 -26.59
C GLY A 407 0.27 31.31 -27.25
N THR A 408 0.90 32.48 -27.06
CA THR A 408 2.24 32.72 -27.62
C THR A 408 3.27 31.74 -27.02
N PRO A 409 4.29 31.31 -27.79
CA PRO A 409 5.24 30.26 -27.37
C PRO A 409 5.99 30.54 -26.05
N SER A 410 6.11 31.82 -25.66
CA SER A 410 6.77 32.25 -24.42
C SER A 410 5.90 32.15 -23.17
N ALA A 411 4.56 32.05 -23.33
CA ALA A 411 3.62 31.83 -22.24
C ALA A 411 3.47 30.33 -21.93
N MET A 412 3.47 29.47 -22.95
CA MET A 412 3.40 28.01 -22.78
C MET A 412 4.66 27.42 -22.13
N ARG A 413 5.87 27.93 -22.42
CA ARG A 413 7.10 27.47 -21.75
C ARG A 413 7.12 27.77 -20.25
N ARG A 414 6.46 28.85 -19.79
CA ARG A 414 6.33 29.17 -18.36
C ARG A 414 5.20 28.39 -17.69
N ALA A 415 4.10 28.13 -18.39
CA ALA A 415 2.98 27.35 -17.87
C ALA A 415 3.27 25.84 -17.78
N ALA A 416 4.05 25.29 -18.71
CA ALA A 416 4.51 23.90 -18.67
C ALA A 416 5.53 23.64 -17.56
N ALA A 417 6.34 24.65 -17.21
CA ALA A 417 7.17 24.59 -16.02
C ALA A 417 6.30 24.55 -14.76
N SER A 418 5.29 25.42 -14.63
CA SER A 418 4.50 25.50 -13.39
C SER A 418 3.45 24.38 -13.21
N SER A 419 3.02 23.67 -14.25
CA SER A 419 2.01 22.58 -14.13
C SER A 419 2.59 21.24 -13.63
N ILE A 420 3.91 21.13 -13.55
CA ILE A 420 4.61 20.01 -12.88
C ILE A 420 4.69 20.27 -11.35
N HIS A 421 4.40 21.50 -10.89
CA HIS A 421 4.67 21.98 -9.53
C HIS A 421 3.46 21.96 -8.59
N GLY A 422 2.62 20.92 -8.61
CA GLY A 422 1.48 20.86 -7.71
C GLY A 422 0.82 19.50 -7.60
N ALA A 423 1.43 18.61 -6.82
CA ALA A 423 0.77 17.52 -6.13
C ALA A 423 1.46 17.30 -4.77
#